data_AF-A0A7W1EML8-F1
#
_entry.id   AF-A0A7W1EML8-F1
#
_cell.length_a   1.000
_cell.length_b   1.000
_cell.length_c   1.000
_cell.angle_alpha   90.00
_cell.angle_beta   90.00
_cell.angle_gamma   90.00
#
_symmetry.space_group_name_H-M   'P 1'
#
loop_
_entity.id
_entity.type
_entity.pdbx_description
1 polymer ?
#
loop_
_entity_poly.entity_id
_entity_poly.type
_entity_poly.pdbx_seq_one_letter_code
_entity_poly.pdbx_strand_id
1 'polypeptide(L)' 'MTHDEAREALDALALDALDASERDAVLAHVVSCESCQADLAAARAMVAALAYAASAAPMPGDQRTGVRARLL' A
#
# COMPACT_ATOMS: atom_id res chain seq x y z
N MET A 1 1.52 -2.66 -19.54
CA MET A 1 0.56 -1.53 -19.55
C MET A 1 1.26 -0.28 -20.05
N THR A 2 0.47 0.70 -20.48
CA THR A 2 0.97 2.02 -20.85
C THR A 2 1.26 2.86 -19.62
N HIS A 3 1.98 3.99 -19.80
CA HIS A 3 2.24 4.93 -18.72
C HIS A 3 0.96 5.51 -18.12
N ASP A 4 -0.01 5.86 -18.97
CA ASP A 4 -1.26 6.49 -18.54
C ASP A 4 -2.12 5.50 -17.75
N GLU A 5 -2.28 4.26 -18.23
CA GLU A 5 -2.95 3.17 -17.50
C GLU A 5 -2.28 2.91 -16.13
N ALA A 6 -0.94 2.89 -16.09
CA ALA A 6 -0.21 2.69 -14.84
C ALA A 6 -0.46 3.84 -13.86
N ARG A 7 -0.45 5.07 -14.36
CA ARG A 7 -0.63 6.29 -13.57
C ARG A 7 -2.04 6.40 -12.99
N GLU A 8 -3.06 6.01 -13.76
CA GLU A 8 -4.46 5.94 -13.29
C GLU A 8 -4.65 4.89 -12.18
N ALA A 9 -3.87 3.81 -12.20
CA ALA A 9 -3.98 2.72 -11.22
C ALA A 9 -3.17 2.93 -9.91
N LEU A 10 -2.36 3.98 -9.80
CA LEU A 10 -1.42 4.15 -8.66
C LEU A 10 -2.14 4.33 -7.32
N ASP A 11 -3.26 5.04 -7.28
CA ASP A 11 -4.02 5.25 -6.04
C ASP A 11 -4.67 3.95 -5.57
N ALA A 12 -5.21 3.15 -6.49
CA ALA A 12 -5.75 1.83 -6.20
C ALA A 12 -4.64 0.87 -5.72
N LEU A 13 -3.45 0.93 -6.35
CA LEU A 13 -2.27 0.20 -5.88
C LEU A 13 -1.85 0.63 -4.47
N ALA A 14 -1.85 1.94 -4.17
CA ALA A 14 -1.49 2.47 -2.86
C ALA A 14 -2.46 2.03 -1.75
N LEU A 15 -3.73 1.83 -2.10
CA LEU A 15 -4.80 1.34 -1.21
C LEU A 15 -4.92 -0.19 -1.16
N ASP A 16 -4.05 -0.93 -1.86
CA ASP A 16 -4.11 -2.40 -2.01
C ASP A 16 -5.47 -2.89 -2.56
N ALA A 17 -6.06 -2.13 -3.49
CA ALA A 17 -7.39 -2.33 -4.05
C ALA A 17 -7.41 -2.98 -5.45
N LEU A 18 -6.24 -3.34 -5.98
CA LEU A 18 -6.10 -4.04 -7.26
C LEU A 18 -6.13 -5.55 -7.08
N ASP A 19 -6.57 -6.27 -8.10
CA ASP A 19 -6.35 -7.72 -8.12
C ASP A 19 -4.86 -8.06 -8.33
N ALA A 20 -4.50 -9.33 -8.12
CA ALA A 20 -3.11 -9.76 -8.19
C ALA A 20 -2.47 -9.50 -9.57
N SER A 21 -3.23 -9.71 -10.66
CA SER A 21 -2.71 -9.56 -12.01
C SER A 21 -2.52 -8.10 -12.40
N GLU A 22 -3.47 -7.24 -12.04
CA GLU A 22 -3.39 -5.79 -12.23
C GLU A 22 -2.23 -5.20 -11.42
N ARG A 23 -2.15 -5.58 -10.14
CA ARG A 23 -1.08 -5.14 -9.24
C ARG A 23 0.30 -5.47 -9.80
N ASP A 24 0.52 -6.70 -10.23
CA ASP A 24 1.81 -7.14 -10.76
C ASP A 24 2.15 -6.38 -12.05
N ALA A 25 1.17 -6.10 -12.89
CA ALA A 25 1.35 -5.34 -14.11
C ALA A 25 1.71 -3.86 -13.82
N VAL A 26 1.09 -3.22 -12.81
CA VAL A 26 1.41 -1.83 -12.40
C VAL A 26 2.81 -1.79 -11.80
N LEU A 27 3.14 -2.73 -10.91
CA LEU A 27 4.45 -2.80 -10.28
C LEU A 27 5.57 -3.00 -11.31
N ALA A 28 5.35 -3.86 -12.32
CA ALA A 28 6.32 -4.06 -13.39
C ALA A 28 6.65 -2.75 -14.13
N HIS A 29 5.65 -1.90 -14.38
CA HIS A 29 5.88 -0.56 -14.97
C HIS A 29 6.62 0.37 -14.01
N VAL A 30 6.14 0.49 -12.77
CA VAL A 30 6.70 1.37 -11.74
C VAL A 30 8.19 1.11 -11.52
N VAL A 31 8.64 -0.16 -11.55
CA VAL A 31 10.06 -0.50 -11.37
C VAL A 31 11.00 0.25 -12.33
N SER A 32 10.53 0.62 -13.53
CA SER A 32 11.33 1.27 -14.56
C SER A 32 10.97 2.74 -14.84
N CYS A 33 9.92 3.27 -14.19
CA CYS A 33 9.40 4.60 -14.48
C CYS A 33 9.53 5.52 -13.26
N GLU A 34 10.53 6.40 -13.27
CA GLU A 34 10.85 7.29 -12.14
C GLU A 34 9.69 8.21 -11.73
N SER A 35 8.92 8.73 -12.70
CA SER A 35 7.75 9.56 -12.39
C SER A 35 6.66 8.77 -11.67
N CYS A 36 6.34 7.56 -12.14
CA CYS A 36 5.39 6.69 -11.45
C CYS A 36 5.88 6.22 -10.07
N GLN A 37 7.20 6.09 -9.86
CA GLN A 37 7.76 5.81 -8.53
C GLN A 37 7.51 6.97 -7.57
N ALA A 38 7.76 8.20 -8.03
CA ALA A 38 7.52 9.41 -7.23
C ALA A 38 6.03 9.58 -6.91
N ASP A 39 5.16 9.40 -7.90
CA ASP A 39 3.71 9.48 -7.73
C ASP A 39 3.20 8.41 -6.74
N LEU A 40 3.65 7.16 -6.90
CA LEU A 40 3.27 6.07 -5.99
C LEU A 40 3.76 6.32 -4.56
N ALA A 41 4.96 6.89 -4.39
CA ALA A 41 5.48 7.26 -3.07
C ALA A 41 4.62 8.35 -2.42
N ALA A 42 4.18 9.35 -3.17
CA ALA A 42 3.27 10.40 -2.71
C ALA A 42 1.89 9.82 -2.31
N ALA A 43 1.31 8.95 -3.15
CA ALA A 43 0.05 8.26 -2.85
C ALA A 43 0.15 7.42 -1.57
N ARG A 44 1.21 6.62 -1.42
CA ARG A 44 1.45 5.82 -0.22
C ARG A 44 1.61 6.66 1.05
N ALA A 45 2.28 7.82 0.95
CA ALA A 45 2.40 8.74 2.08
C ALA A 45 1.03 9.27 2.52
N MET A 46 0.15 9.62 1.57
CA MET A 46 -1.22 10.02 1.87
C MET A 46 -2.03 8.89 2.51
N VAL A 47 -1.98 7.67 1.95
CA VAL A 47 -2.66 6.49 2.51
C VAL A 47 -2.17 6.19 3.93
N ALA A 48 -0.86 6.29 4.19
CA ALA A 48 -0.31 6.12 5.53
C ALA A 48 -0.85 7.16 6.52
N ALA A 49 -1.08 8.40 6.08
CA ALA A 49 -1.67 9.44 6.91
C ALA A 49 -3.13 9.11 7.32
N LEU A 50 -3.90 8.40 6.47
CA LEU A 50 -5.27 8.00 6.78
C LEU A 50 -5.36 7.07 8.00
N ALA A 51 -4.33 6.26 8.25
CA ALA A 51 -4.30 5.37 9.42
C ALA A 51 -4.39 6.15 10.75
N TYR A 52 -3.95 7.40 10.78
CA TYR A 52 -4.03 8.27 11.96
C TYR A 52 -5.39 8.97 12.11
N ALA A 53 -6.20 9.01 11.05
CA ALA A 53 -7.56 9.55 11.11
C ALA A 53 -8.57 8.52 11.63
N ALA A 54 -8.25 7.22 11.54
CA ALA A 54 -9.10 6.15 12.03
C ALA A 54 -9.14 6.10 13.57
N SER A 55 -10.31 5.83 14.12
CA SER A 55 -10.43 5.57 15.57
C SER A 55 -9.67 4.29 15.95
N ALA A 56 -8.82 4.37 16.97
CA ALA A 56 -8.07 3.22 17.44
C ALA A 56 -9.01 2.11 17.96
N ALA A 57 -8.85 0.89 17.43
CA ALA A 57 -9.52 -0.30 17.93
C ALA A 57 -8.61 -1.03 18.95
N PRO A 58 -9.12 -1.43 20.12
CA PRO A 58 -8.33 -2.16 21.10
C PRO A 58 -8.00 -3.57 20.59
N MET A 59 -6.73 -3.96 20.67
CA MET A 59 -6.27 -5.33 20.42
C MET A 59 -6.42 -6.19 21.70
N PRO A 60 -7.04 -7.39 21.63
CA PRO A 60 -7.12 -8.32 22.75
C PRO A 60 -5.75 -8.68 23.35
N GLY A 61 -5.71 -8.86 24.68
CA GLY A 61 -4.45 -9.03 25.42
C GLY A 61 -3.70 -10.34 25.12
N ASP A 62 -4.44 -11.40 24.84
CA ASP A 62 -3.92 -12.70 24.39
C ASP A 62 -3.22 -12.58 23.02
N GLN A 63 -3.82 -11.86 22.07
CA GLN A 63 -3.22 -11.60 20.76
C GLN A 63 -1.92 -10.80 20.89
N ARG A 64 -1.92 -9.75 21.71
CA ARG A 64 -0.71 -8.94 21.98
C ARG A 64 0.41 -9.80 22.58
N THR A 65 0.05 -10.67 23.54
CA THR A 65 1.00 -11.58 24.19
C THR A 65 1.58 -12.57 23.18
N GLY A 66 0.71 -13.16 22.33
CA GLY A 66 1.12 -14.10 21.29
C GLY A 66 2.06 -13.48 20.24
N VAL A 67 1.80 -12.24 19.81
CA VAL A 67 2.72 -11.52 18.90
C VAL A 67 4.07 -11.29 19.57
N ARG A 68 4.11 -10.83 20.82
CA ARG A 68 5.37 -10.58 21.54
C ARG A 68 6.20 -11.85 21.73
N ALA A 69 5.56 -12.98 22.05
CA ALA A 69 6.25 -14.26 22.24
C ALA A 69 6.87 -14.85 20.96
N ARG A 70 6.50 -14.36 19.77
CA ARG A 70 7.09 -14.77 18.48
C ARG A 70 8.23 -13.86 18.02
N LEU A 71 8.35 -12.68 18.63
CA LEU A 71 9.35 -11.66 18.29
C LEU A 71 10.51 -11.59 19.29
N LEU A 72 10.38 -12.25 20.45
CA LEU A 72 11.38 -12.36 21.53
C LEU A 72 11.76 -13.83 21.73
#